data_AF-A0A0E0J450-F1
#
_entry.id   AF-A0A0E0J450-F1
#
_cell.length_a   1.000
_cell.length_b   1.000
_cell.length_c   1.000
_cell.angle_alpha   90.00
_cell.angle_beta   90.00
_cell.angle_gamma   90.00
#
_symmetry.space_group_name_H-M   'P 1'
#
loop_
_entity.id
_entity.type
_entity.pdbx_description
1 polymer ?
#
loop_
_entity_poly.entity_id
_entity_poly.type
_entity_poly.pdbx_seq_one_letter_code
_entity_poly.pdbx_strand_id
1 'polypeptide(L)'
;MAARKGCTPSQLALAWVHHQGSDVCPIPGTTKIENLNQNIGALSVKLTPEEMAELESYASTDDVRGDRYPQAMANTTWQNSETPPYNVMSYSIFIWSVEC
;
A
#
# COMPACT_ATOMS: atom_id res chain seq x y z
N MET A 1 1.60 -17.23 9.26
CA MET A 1 0.26 -17.52 8.70
C MET A 1 0.24 -17.70 7.17
N ALA A 2 0.82 -16.78 6.37
CA ALA A 2 0.83 -16.89 4.90
C ALA A 2 1.35 -18.25 4.37
N ALA A 3 2.47 -18.73 4.92
CA ALA A 3 3.01 -20.06 4.58
C ALA A 3 2.05 -21.22 4.89
N ARG A 4 1.25 -21.14 5.97
CA ARG A 4 0.22 -22.15 6.32
C ARG A 4 -0.91 -22.18 5.27
N LYS A 5 -1.21 -21.04 4.65
CA LYS A 5 -2.23 -20.89 3.59
C LYS A 5 -1.70 -21.12 2.18
N GLY A 6 -0.39 -21.26 2.00
CA GLY A 6 0.23 -21.36 0.68
C GLY A 6 0.10 -20.09 -0.16
N CYS A 7 -0.08 -18.92 0.47
CA CYS A 7 -0.17 -17.63 -0.22
C CYS A 7 1.02 -16.72 0.13
N THR A 8 1.21 -15.66 -0.66
CA THR A 8 2.22 -14.65 -0.33
C THR A 8 1.74 -13.74 0.82
N PRO A 9 2.64 -13.12 1.60
CA PRO A 9 2.25 -12.15 2.62
C PRO A 9 1.38 -11.01 2.07
N SER A 10 1.67 -10.54 0.86
CA SER A 10 0.88 -9.51 0.17
C SER A 10 -0.54 -9.99 -0.14
N GLN A 11 -0.70 -11.24 -0.58
CA GLN A 11 -2.01 -11.85 -0.80
C GLN A 11 -2.80 -11.99 0.50
N LEU A 12 -2.14 -12.42 1.58
CA LEU A 12 -2.78 -12.55 2.89
C LEU A 12 -3.26 -11.19 3.41
N ALA A 13 -2.44 -10.14 3.29
CA ALA A 13 -2.80 -8.80 3.71
C ALA A 13 -4.00 -8.25 2.91
N LEU A 14 -3.98 -8.40 1.59
CA LEU A 14 -5.07 -7.93 0.74
C LEU A 14 -6.36 -8.72 0.98
N ALA A 15 -6.27 -10.04 1.19
CA ALA A 15 -7.40 -10.87 1.56
C ALA A 15 -8.01 -10.45 2.91
N TRP A 16 -7.19 -10.12 3.90
CA TRP A 16 -7.67 -9.59 5.18
C TRP A 16 -8.43 -8.28 5.02
N VAL A 17 -7.92 -7.33 4.22
CA VAL A 17 -8.63 -6.06 3.94
C VAL A 17 -9.99 -6.32 3.28
N HIS A 18 -10.06 -7.24 2.33
CA HIS A 18 -11.33 -7.63 1.70
C HIS A 18 -12.35 -8.24 2.68
N HIS A 19 -11.89 -8.85 3.79
CA HIS A 19 -12.77 -9.46 4.79
C HIS A 19 -13.25 -8.46 5.87
N GLN A 20 -12.76 -7.20 5.87
CA GLN A 20 -13.17 -6.19 6.85
C GLN A 20 -14.63 -5.73 6.68
N GLY A 21 -15.21 -5.87 5.49
CA GLY A 21 -16.60 -5.50 5.23
C GLY A 21 -16.94 -5.56 3.75
N SER A 22 -18.22 -5.74 3.43
CA SER A 22 -18.72 -5.74 2.04
C SER A 22 -18.65 -4.36 1.38
N ASP A 23 -18.40 -3.32 2.17
CA ASP A 23 -18.23 -1.92 1.79
C ASP A 23 -16.75 -1.50 1.64
N VAL A 24 -15.81 -2.42 1.90
CA VAL A 24 -14.37 -2.17 1.78
C VAL A 24 -13.85 -2.62 0.41
N CYS A 25 -13.49 -1.66 -0.43
CA CYS A 25 -12.88 -1.91 -1.74
C CYS A 25 -11.41 -1.44 -1.74
N PRO A 26 -10.42 -2.32 -1.53
CA PRO A 26 -9.02 -1.94 -1.62
C PRO A 26 -8.65 -1.61 -3.08
N ILE A 27 -7.83 -0.58 -3.26
CA ILE A 27 -7.37 -0.10 -4.57
C ILE A 27 -5.84 -0.30 -4.67
N PRO A 28 -5.36 -1.56 -4.75
CA PRO A 28 -3.92 -1.82 -4.76
C PRO A 28 -3.31 -1.40 -6.11
N GLY A 29 -2.50 -0.34 -6.08
CA GLY A 29 -1.70 0.10 -7.22
C GLY A 29 -0.39 -0.70 -7.33
N THR A 30 0.03 -1.01 -8.55
CA THR A 30 1.35 -1.61 -8.80
C THR A 30 1.87 -1.29 -10.19
N THR A 31 3.19 -1.23 -10.36
CA THR A 31 3.87 -0.99 -11.64
C THR A 31 4.35 -2.29 -12.32
N LYS A 32 4.18 -3.45 -11.65
CA LYS A 32 4.66 -4.75 -12.13
C LYS A 32 3.51 -5.72 -12.34
N ILE A 33 3.50 -6.40 -13.49
CA ILE A 33 2.42 -7.34 -13.86
C ILE A 33 2.38 -8.54 -12.90
N GLU A 34 3.54 -9.00 -12.42
CA GLU A 34 3.61 -10.11 -11.47
C GLU A 34 2.89 -9.79 -10.15
N ASN A 35 3.01 -8.54 -9.69
CA ASN A 35 2.31 -8.06 -8.50
C ASN A 35 0.81 -7.93 -8.74
N LEU A 36 0.40 -7.51 -9.95
CA LEU A 36 -1.01 -7.47 -10.33
C LEU A 36 -1.64 -8.87 -10.24
N ASN A 37 -0.95 -9.88 -10.79
CA ASN A 37 -1.40 -11.28 -10.72
C ASN A 37 -1.49 -11.77 -9.27
N GLN A 38 -0.55 -11.38 -8.41
CA GLN A 38 -0.64 -11.70 -6.98
C GLN A 38 -1.82 -11.02 -6.30
N ASN A 39 -2.07 -9.74 -6.57
CA ASN A 39 -3.20 -8.99 -6.03
C ASN A 39 -4.54 -9.63 -6.40
N ILE A 40 -4.69 -10.04 -7.67
CA ILE A 40 -5.88 -10.78 -8.12
C ILE A 40 -6.00 -12.12 -7.39
N GLY A 41 -4.89 -12.84 -7.21
CA GLY A 41 -4.86 -14.11 -6.48
C GLY A 41 -5.30 -13.99 -5.01
N ALA A 42 -5.21 -12.81 -4.40
CA ALA A 42 -5.69 -12.59 -3.03
C ALA A 42 -7.20 -12.83 -2.88
N LEU A 43 -7.99 -12.61 -3.94
CA LEU A 43 -9.43 -12.84 -3.94
C LEU A 43 -9.80 -14.32 -3.75
N SER A 44 -8.87 -15.23 -4.04
CA SER A 44 -9.07 -16.68 -3.86
C SER A 44 -8.73 -17.15 -2.44
N VAL A 45 -8.12 -16.30 -1.61
CA VAL A 45 -7.74 -16.65 -0.24
C VAL A 45 -8.94 -16.46 0.68
N LYS A 46 -9.46 -17.57 1.21
CA LYS A 46 -10.54 -17.57 2.21
C LYS A 46 -9.97 -17.61 3.62
N LEU A 47 -10.40 -16.68 4.46
CA LEU A 47 -10.04 -16.59 5.87
C LEU A 47 -11.23 -17.04 6.73
N THR A 48 -10.97 -17.90 7.71
CA THR A 48 -11.99 -18.26 8.70
C THR A 48 -12.07 -17.20 9.81
N PRO A 49 -13.15 -17.16 10.60
CA PRO A 49 -13.26 -16.22 11.73
C PRO A 49 -12.11 -16.35 12.74
N GLU A 50 -11.63 -17.57 13.00
CA GLU A 50 -10.52 -17.82 13.92
C GLU A 50 -9.20 -17.25 13.38
N GLU A 51 -9.01 -17.38 12.07
CA GLU A 51 -7.86 -16.85 11.35
C GLU A 51 -7.87 -15.32 11.28
N MET A 52 -9.05 -14.73 11.14
CA MET A 52 -9.23 -13.28 11.25
C MET A 52 -8.84 -12.77 12.65
N ALA A 53 -9.28 -13.47 13.71
CA ALA A 53 -8.90 -13.14 15.07
C ALA A 53 -7.38 -13.31 15.31
N GLU A 54 -6.76 -14.35 14.74
CA GLU A 54 -5.29 -14.53 14.77
C GLU A 54 -4.59 -13.34 14.10
N LEU A 55 -5.06 -12.88 12.93
CA LEU A 55 -4.50 -11.72 12.21
C LEU A 55 -4.65 -10.41 12.98
N GLU A 56 -5.82 -10.17 13.56
CA GLU A 56 -6.08 -8.98 14.37
C GLU A 56 -5.22 -8.96 15.64
N SER A 57 -4.89 -10.12 16.22
CA SER A 57 -3.98 -10.20 17.35
C SER A 57 -2.55 -9.73 17.03
N TYR A 58 -2.13 -9.82 15.76
CA TYR A 58 -0.84 -9.28 15.31
C TYR A 58 -0.88 -7.78 15.04
N ALA A 59 -2.05 -7.23 14.72
CA ALA A 59 -2.25 -5.81 14.46
C ALA A 59 -2.61 -5.08 15.77
N SER A 60 -1.62 -4.90 16.65
CA SER A 60 -1.79 -4.09 17.86
C SER A 60 -2.07 -2.63 17.49
N THR A 61 -3.26 -2.13 17.85
CA THR A 61 -3.70 -0.75 17.61
C THR A 61 -2.85 0.28 18.35
N ASP A 62 -2.13 -0.13 19.40
CA ASP A 62 -1.31 0.77 20.20
C ASP A 62 0.05 1.12 19.56
N ASP A 63 0.55 0.32 18.62
CA ASP A 63 1.86 0.55 17.99
C ASP A 63 1.80 1.51 16.79
N VAL A 64 0.62 1.77 16.22
CA VAL A 64 0.44 2.56 14.97
C VAL A 64 -0.58 3.67 15.19
N ARG A 65 -0.24 4.67 16.00
CA ARG A 65 -1.07 5.88 16.17
C ARG A 65 -0.76 6.93 15.12
N GLY A 66 -1.73 7.18 14.24
CA GLY A 66 -2.16 8.47 13.65
C GLY A 66 -1.17 9.35 12.86
N ASP A 67 0.12 9.32 13.17
CA ASP A 67 1.12 10.16 12.52
C ASP A 67 1.46 9.58 11.15
N ARG A 68 1.37 10.42 10.11
CA ARG A 68 1.71 10.04 8.73
C ARG A 68 3.18 9.66 8.56
N TYR A 69 4.06 10.26 9.37
CA TYR A 69 5.49 10.05 9.33
C TYR A 69 6.05 10.03 10.76
N PRO A 70 7.10 9.24 11.03
CA PRO A 70 7.92 9.45 12.20
C PRO A 70 8.41 10.90 12.24
N GLN A 71 8.47 11.51 13.42
CA GLN A 71 8.81 12.93 13.60
C GLN A 71 10.11 13.35 12.88
N ALA A 72 11.11 12.46 12.86
CA ALA A 72 12.36 12.68 12.14
C ALA A 72 12.19 12.85 10.62
N MET A 73 11.22 12.16 10.01
CA MET A 73 10.92 12.23 8.58
C MET A 73 9.96 13.38 8.24
N ALA A 74 9.07 13.76 9.18
CA ALA A 74 8.22 14.94 9.02
C ALA A 74 9.05 16.24 8.88
N ASN A 75 10.15 16.35 9.65
CA ASN A 75 11.02 17.53 9.67
C ASN A 75 11.88 17.71 8.41
N THR A 76 11.94 16.71 7.51
CA THR A 76 12.79 16.76 6.30
C THR A 76 11.98 16.94 5.02
N THR A 77 10.65 17.00 5.09
CA THR A 77 9.76 17.12 3.92
C THR A 77 10.06 18.36 3.04
N TRP A 78 10.61 19.42 3.64
CA TRP A 78 10.98 20.67 2.95
C TRP A 78 12.27 20.57 2.13
N GLN A 79 13.17 19.61 2.42
CA GLN A 79 14.53 19.60 1.89
C GLN A 79 14.62 19.47 0.36
N ASN A 80 13.63 18.82 -0.26
CA ASN A 80 13.57 18.61 -1.71
C ASN A 80 12.37 19.33 -2.35
N SER A 81 11.79 20.32 -1.66
CA SER A 81 10.61 21.08 -2.13
C SER A 81 10.97 22.31 -2.97
N GLU A 82 12.14 22.31 -3.61
CA GLU A 82 12.57 23.42 -4.45
C GLU A 82 11.77 23.48 -5.76
N THR A 83 11.38 24.69 -6.16
CA THR A 83 10.74 24.92 -7.47
C THR A 83 11.83 25.22 -8.50
N PRO A 84 11.86 24.53 -9.66
CA PRO A 84 12.84 24.80 -10.70
C PRO A 84 12.80 26.28 -11.14
N PRO A 85 13.96 26.91 -11.39
CA PRO A 85 14.00 28.31 -11.80
C PRO A 85 13.33 28.53 -13.17
N TYR A 86 12.75 29.71 -13.37
CA TYR A 86 11.99 30.05 -14.58
C TYR A 86 12.73 29.77 -15.91
N ASN A 87 14.06 29.83 -15.90
CA ASN A 87 14.91 29.59 -17.07
C ASN A 87 15.03 28.11 -17.50
N VAL A 88 14.59 27.14 -16.69
CA VAL A 88 14.59 25.70 -17.06
C VAL A 88 13.21 25.19 -17.49
N MET A 89 12.15 26.01 -17.41
CA MET A 89 10.78 25.61 -17.73
C MET A 89 10.45 25.60 -19.24
N SER A 90 11.30 26.19 -20.09
CA SER A 90 11.05 26.20 -21.55
C SER A 90 11.22 24.83 -22.22
N TYR A 91 11.92 23.87 -21.58
CA TYR A 91 12.16 22.54 -22.13
C TYR A 91 11.39 21.41 -21.43
N SER A 92 10.81 21.66 -20.25
CA SER A 92 10.24 20.59 -19.39
C SER A 92 8.73 20.41 -19.52
N ILE A 93 8.01 21.29 -20.22
CA ILE A 93 6.55 21.13 -20.45
C ILE A 93 6.22 19.86 -21.27
N PHE A 94 7.18 19.27 -21.97
CA PHE A 94 6.94 18.09 -22.81
C PHE A 94 7.09 16.73 -22.11
N ILE A 95 7.67 16.66 -20.91
CA ILE A 95 8.01 15.36 -20.28
C ILE A 95 6.95 14.90 -19.26
N TRP A 96 6.19 15.80 -18.65
CA TRP A 96 5.22 15.45 -17.60
C TRP A 96 3.85 14.92 -18.09
N SER A 97 3.65 14.79 -19.40
CA SER A 97 2.35 14.36 -19.96
C SER A 97 2.35 12.92 -20.50
N VAL A 98 3.44 12.15 -20.36
CA VAL A 98 3.59 10.82 -21.00
C VAL A 98 3.89 9.69 -19.99
N GLU A 99 3.86 9.94 -18.69
CA GLU A 99 3.91 8.88 -17.68
C GLU A 99 2.65 8.91 -16.80
N CYS A 100 1.56 8.39 -17.37
CA CYS A 100 0.38 7.86 -16.68
C CYS A 100 0.01 6.52 -17.34
#